data_AF-A0ABC8JZ31-F1
#
_entry.id   AF-A0ABC8JZ31-F1
#
_cell.length_a   1.000
_cell.length_b   1.000
_cell.length_c   1.000
_cell.angle_alpha   90.00
_cell.angle_beta   90.00
_cell.angle_gamma   90.00
#
_symmetry.space_group_name_H-M   'P 1'
#
loop_
_entity.id
_entity.type
_entity.pdbx_description
1 polymer ?
#
loop_
_entity_poly.entity_id
_entity_poly.type
_entity_poly.pdbx_seq_one_letter_code
_entity_poly.pdbx_strand_id
1 'polypeptide(L)'
;MVKGTTYENKNQVKKDKEGNEEELYGTILSENVIGVTHDHYVTFYLDLDVDGPENSFVKVNLKRQETKPGESPRKSYMKAVRNIAKTKKGGQIKLSLYDPSEFHVINSGKTTRVGNPTGYKIVPRATAASLLDHDDPPQMRGAFSNNQLWVTPYNKSEQWAGGLFTYQSHGDDTLAVWSER
;
A
#
# COMPACT_ATOMS: atom_id res chain seq x y z
N MET A 1 -21.04 7.65 0.88
CA MET A 1 -21.73 7.91 -0.41
C MET A 1 -23.08 7.22 -0.37
N VAL A 2 -24.17 7.87 -0.78
CA VAL A 2 -25.52 7.27 -0.81
C VAL A 2 -26.14 7.42 -2.19
N LYS A 3 -27.01 6.48 -2.57
CA LYS A 3 -27.77 6.46 -3.82
C LYS A 3 -29.24 6.18 -3.51
N GLY A 4 -30.15 6.87 -4.19
CA GLY A 4 -31.59 6.60 -4.11
C GLY A 4 -31.97 5.28 -4.81
N THR A 5 -32.96 4.59 -4.28
CA THR A 5 -33.53 3.36 -4.87
C THR A 5 -35.04 3.32 -4.72
N THR A 6 -35.71 2.52 -5.54
CA THR A 6 -37.15 2.26 -5.42
C THR A 6 -37.48 1.25 -4.33
N TYR A 7 -36.49 0.52 -3.79
CA TYR A 7 -36.71 -0.43 -2.71
C TYR A 7 -36.92 0.27 -1.36
N GLU A 8 -38.00 -0.05 -0.68
CA GLU A 8 -38.29 0.34 0.70
C GLU A 8 -37.70 -0.66 1.70
N ASN A 9 -37.59 -1.94 1.29
CA ASN A 9 -37.09 -3.02 2.14
C ASN A 9 -36.27 -4.04 1.34
N LYS A 10 -35.31 -4.69 2.01
CA LYS A 10 -34.47 -5.74 1.44
C LYS A 10 -35.26 -6.91 0.82
N ASN A 11 -36.43 -7.24 1.37
CA ASN A 11 -37.28 -8.31 0.83
C ASN A 11 -37.83 -8.02 -0.57
N GLN A 12 -37.78 -6.76 -1.04
CA GLN A 12 -38.21 -6.37 -2.38
C GLN A 12 -37.10 -6.53 -3.44
N VAL A 13 -35.86 -6.80 -3.01
CA VAL A 13 -34.72 -7.02 -3.92
C VAL A 13 -34.94 -8.31 -4.69
N LYS A 14 -34.84 -8.24 -6.01
CA LYS A 14 -35.07 -9.40 -6.88
C LYS A 14 -34.00 -10.46 -6.62
N LYS A 15 -34.37 -11.72 -6.88
CA LYS A 15 -33.44 -12.84 -6.80
C LYS A 15 -33.30 -13.51 -8.16
N ASP A 16 -32.10 -13.98 -8.48
CA ASP A 16 -31.86 -14.83 -9.64
C ASP A 16 -32.44 -16.24 -9.44
N LYS A 17 -32.24 -17.13 -10.42
CA LYS A 17 -32.80 -18.49 -10.39
C LYS A 17 -32.12 -19.36 -9.33
N GLU A 18 -30.91 -19.00 -8.93
CA GLU A 18 -30.07 -19.65 -7.94
C GLU A 18 -30.35 -19.11 -6.53
N GLY A 19 -31.18 -18.07 -6.40
CA GLY A 19 -31.60 -17.47 -5.15
C GLY A 19 -30.69 -16.33 -4.65
N ASN A 20 -29.73 -15.89 -5.44
CA ASN A 20 -28.87 -14.74 -5.12
C ASN A 20 -29.63 -13.43 -5.35
N GLU A 21 -29.43 -12.47 -4.46
CA GLU A 21 -30.01 -11.13 -4.59
C GLU A 21 -29.36 -10.37 -5.76
N GLU A 22 -30.16 -9.57 -6.46
CA GLU A 22 -29.69 -8.62 -7.46
C GLU A 22 -28.62 -7.68 -6.86
N GLU A 23 -27.59 -7.37 -7.64
CA GLU A 23 -26.49 -6.54 -7.18
C GLU A 23 -26.92 -5.08 -7.01
N LEU A 24 -26.89 -4.61 -5.75
CA LEU A 24 -27.24 -3.24 -5.40
C LEU A 24 -26.02 -2.30 -5.34
N TYR A 25 -24.82 -2.82 -5.55
CA TYR A 25 -23.54 -2.13 -5.37
C TYR A 25 -23.39 -1.49 -3.98
N GLY A 26 -24.06 -2.06 -2.97
CA GLY A 26 -24.17 -1.48 -1.64
C GLY A 26 -25.22 -2.16 -0.74
N THR A 27 -25.52 -1.53 0.39
CA THR A 27 -26.48 -2.02 1.40
C THR A 27 -27.68 -1.09 1.50
N ILE A 28 -28.91 -1.61 1.60
CA ILE A 28 -30.09 -0.81 1.95
C ILE A 28 -29.96 -0.35 3.40
N LEU A 29 -29.89 0.97 3.60
CA LEU A 29 -29.72 1.58 4.93
C LEU A 29 -31.05 2.09 5.50
N SER A 30 -31.97 2.47 4.62
CA SER A 30 -33.30 2.97 4.95
C SER A 30 -34.22 2.80 3.74
N GLU A 31 -35.50 3.11 3.90
CA GLU A 31 -36.44 3.20 2.80
C GLU A 31 -35.85 4.07 1.70
N ASN A 32 -35.77 3.53 0.48
CA ASN A 32 -35.28 4.22 -0.71
C ASN A 32 -33.81 4.66 -0.67
N VAL A 33 -32.99 4.18 0.28
CA VAL A 33 -31.58 4.60 0.43
C VAL A 33 -30.61 3.43 0.43
N ILE A 34 -29.66 3.43 -0.51
CA ILE A 34 -28.52 2.51 -0.56
C ILE A 34 -27.25 3.26 -0.12
N GLY A 35 -26.53 2.67 0.84
CA GLY A 35 -25.14 2.99 1.13
C GLY A 35 -24.25 2.30 0.10
N VAL A 36 -23.66 3.08 -0.81
CA VAL A 36 -22.85 2.55 -1.91
C VAL A 36 -21.51 2.06 -1.37
N THR A 37 -21.07 0.88 -1.80
CA THR A 37 -19.75 0.34 -1.46
C THR A 37 -18.67 1.27 -2.01
N HIS A 38 -17.71 1.65 -1.18
CA HIS A 38 -16.62 2.56 -1.52
C HIS A 38 -15.43 2.34 -0.59
N ASP A 39 -14.27 2.82 -1.03
CA ASP A 39 -13.03 2.71 -0.29
C ASP A 39 -12.54 4.08 0.22
N HIS A 40 -11.63 4.04 1.19
CA HIS A 40 -10.95 5.20 1.74
C HIS A 40 -9.44 4.95 1.74
N TYR A 41 -8.70 5.76 1.00
CA TYR A 41 -7.24 5.74 0.98
C TYR A 41 -6.70 7.08 1.46
N VAL A 42 -5.67 7.01 2.30
CA VAL A 42 -4.94 8.18 2.81
C VAL A 42 -3.47 7.96 2.53
N THR A 43 -2.80 8.99 2.04
CA THR A 43 -1.36 8.98 1.81
C THR A 43 -0.67 9.92 2.78
N PHE A 44 0.38 9.44 3.41
CA PHE A 44 1.26 10.25 4.24
C PHE A 44 2.54 10.54 3.46
N TYR A 45 2.97 11.80 3.47
CA TYR A 45 4.28 12.21 3.00
C TYR A 45 5.24 12.25 4.20
N LEU A 46 6.30 11.45 4.12
CA LEU A 46 7.33 11.34 5.16
C LEU A 46 8.68 11.71 4.56
N ASP A 47 9.07 12.97 4.73
CA ASP A 47 10.42 13.46 4.43
C ASP A 47 11.30 13.20 5.65
N LEU A 48 12.21 12.23 5.55
CA LEU A 48 12.94 11.68 6.68
C LEU A 48 14.43 11.97 6.56
N ASP A 49 14.97 12.64 7.58
CA ASP A 49 16.40 12.90 7.78
C ASP A 49 16.91 12.20 9.03
N VAL A 50 16.92 10.86 9.03
CA VAL A 50 17.41 10.06 10.17
C VAL A 50 18.90 10.32 10.38
N ASP A 51 19.24 10.99 11.49
CA ASP A 51 20.59 11.47 11.80
C ASP A 51 21.27 12.21 10.62
N GLY A 52 20.48 12.92 9.82
CA GLY A 52 20.89 13.65 8.62
C GLY A 52 20.26 13.12 7.32
N PRO A 53 20.51 13.78 6.18
CA PRO A 53 19.77 13.54 4.94
C PRO A 53 20.22 12.32 4.13
N GLU A 54 21.39 11.76 4.43
CA GLU A 54 21.94 10.61 3.72
C GLU A 54 21.30 9.30 4.21
N ASN A 55 20.06 9.06 3.78
CA ASN A 55 19.27 7.91 4.20
C ASN A 55 19.14 6.85 3.11
N SER A 56 18.84 5.62 3.53
CA SER A 56 18.59 4.49 2.66
C SER A 56 17.37 3.71 3.12
N PHE A 57 16.53 3.30 2.17
CA PHE A 57 15.43 2.40 2.44
C PHE A 57 15.89 0.94 2.38
N VAL A 58 15.53 0.17 3.40
CA VAL A 58 15.88 -1.25 3.52
C VAL A 58 14.63 -2.08 3.69
N LYS A 59 14.39 -2.96 2.71
CA LYS A 59 13.40 -4.03 2.80
C LYS A 59 14.07 -5.26 3.42
N VAL A 60 13.59 -5.68 4.58
CA VAL A 60 14.09 -6.87 5.28
C VAL A 60 13.10 -8.01 5.10
N ASN A 61 13.34 -8.90 4.14
CA ASN A 61 12.50 -10.07 3.94
C ASN A 61 12.72 -11.08 5.07
N LEU A 62 11.63 -11.55 5.68
CA LEU A 62 11.67 -12.63 6.67
C LEU A 62 11.38 -13.96 5.95
N LYS A 63 12.42 -14.79 5.81
CA LYS A 63 12.35 -16.04 5.05
C LYS A 63 12.53 -17.25 5.95
N ARG A 64 11.83 -18.33 5.63
CA ARG A 64 12.15 -19.65 6.16
C ARG A 64 13.44 -20.14 5.51
N GLN A 65 14.41 -20.53 6.34
CA GLN A 65 15.65 -21.17 5.92
C GLN A 65 15.64 -22.61 6.43
N GLU A 66 15.77 -23.56 5.51
CA GLU A 66 15.91 -24.97 5.85
C GLU A 66 17.33 -25.26 6.34
N THR A 67 17.42 -26.16 7.32
CA THR A 67 18.68 -26.68 7.84
C THR A 67 19.15 -27.84 6.97
N LYS A 68 20.47 -28.05 6.92
CA LYS A 68 21.04 -29.21 6.24
C LYS A 68 20.91 -30.47 7.13
N PRO A 69 20.88 -31.68 6.55
CA PRO A 69 20.92 -32.92 7.32
C PRO A 69 22.11 -32.93 8.29
N GLY A 70 21.85 -33.22 9.58
CA GLY A 70 22.87 -33.28 10.64
C GLY A 70 23.28 -31.93 11.24
N GLU A 71 22.88 -30.79 10.65
CA GLU A 71 23.21 -29.46 11.18
C GLU A 71 22.42 -29.12 12.45
N SER A 72 21.16 -29.54 12.51
CA SER A 72 20.24 -29.25 13.61
C SER A 72 19.15 -30.32 13.73
N PRO A 73 18.65 -30.62 14.95
CA PRO A 73 17.42 -31.40 15.12
C PRO A 73 16.18 -30.67 14.59
N ARG A 74 16.25 -29.34 14.39
CA ARG A 74 15.17 -28.56 13.76
C ARG A 74 15.28 -28.64 12.24
N LYS A 75 14.15 -28.67 11.55
CA LYS A 75 14.07 -28.66 10.07
C LYS A 75 14.32 -27.29 9.43
N SER A 76 14.09 -26.20 10.18
CA SER A 76 14.23 -24.83 9.67
C SER A 76 14.24 -23.79 10.79
N TYR A 77 14.63 -22.57 10.40
CA TYR A 77 14.57 -21.34 11.21
C TYR A 77 14.17 -20.13 10.36
N MET A 78 13.95 -18.99 10.99
CA MET A 78 13.65 -17.73 10.30
C MET A 78 14.94 -16.93 10.07
N LYS A 79 15.14 -16.47 8.84
CA LYS A 79 16.28 -15.68 8.40
C LYS A 79 15.81 -14.32 7.90
N ALA A 80 16.43 -13.25 8.39
CA ALA A 80 16.25 -11.90 7.87
C ALA A 80 17.22 -11.66 6.71
N VAL A 81 16.69 -11.28 5.54
CA VAL A 81 17.47 -10.91 4.35
C VAL A 81 17.27 -9.43 4.09
N ARG A 82 18.32 -8.64 4.31
CA ARG A 82 18.30 -7.18 4.15
C ARG A 82 18.63 -6.80 2.71
N ASN A 83 17.75 -6.03 2.08
CA ASN A 83 17.92 -5.51 0.73
C ASN A 83 17.79 -3.97 0.76
N ILE A 84 18.87 -3.27 0.41
CA ILE A 84 18.82 -1.82 0.22
C ILE A 84 18.17 -1.55 -1.14
N ALA A 85 17.12 -0.72 -1.16
CA ALA A 85 16.51 -0.30 -2.42
C ALA A 85 17.49 0.62 -3.17
N LYS A 86 17.98 0.16 -4.32
CA LYS A 86 18.91 0.91 -5.18
C LYS A 86 18.22 1.72 -6.27
N THR A 87 16.93 1.46 -6.50
CA THR A 87 16.13 2.06 -7.55
C THR A 87 14.75 2.42 -7.00
N LYS A 88 14.07 3.37 -7.66
CA LYS A 88 12.69 3.76 -7.32
C LYS A 88 11.74 2.57 -7.31
N LYS A 89 11.88 1.65 -8.27
CA LYS A 89 11.12 0.38 -8.33
C LYS A 89 11.32 -0.51 -7.11
N GLY A 90 12.53 -0.51 -6.53
CA GLY A 90 12.79 -1.21 -5.25
C GLY A 90 12.08 -0.58 -4.05
N GLY A 91 11.59 0.65 -4.18
CA GLY A 91 10.82 1.41 -3.21
C GLY A 91 9.29 1.30 -3.37
N GLN A 92 8.79 0.65 -4.42
CA GLN A 92 7.35 0.41 -4.62
C GLN A 92 6.97 -0.90 -3.92
N ILE A 93 6.20 -0.83 -2.83
CA ILE A 93 5.91 -1.99 -1.97
C ILE A 93 4.43 -2.33 -1.97
N LYS A 94 4.12 -3.54 -2.42
CA LYS A 94 2.87 -4.26 -2.12
C LYS A 94 3.08 -5.16 -0.92
N LEU A 95 2.28 -4.98 0.13
CA LEU A 95 2.37 -5.81 1.33
C LEU A 95 1.89 -7.25 1.05
N SER A 96 2.53 -8.23 1.67
CA SER A 96 2.16 -9.64 1.53
C SER A 96 2.21 -10.33 2.89
N LEU A 97 1.14 -11.05 3.22
CA LEU A 97 1.09 -11.91 4.42
C LEU A 97 1.96 -13.16 4.25
N TYR A 98 2.19 -13.61 3.02
CA TYR A 98 2.95 -14.83 2.71
C TYR A 98 4.40 -14.56 2.27
N ASP A 99 4.78 -13.30 2.05
CA ASP A 99 6.17 -12.82 1.92
C ASP A 99 6.41 -11.64 2.88
N PRO A 100 6.41 -11.89 4.20
CA PRO A 100 6.49 -10.82 5.20
C PRO A 100 7.84 -10.09 5.12
N SER A 101 7.79 -8.77 5.24
CA SER A 101 8.97 -7.93 5.23
C SER A 101 8.87 -6.82 6.28
N GLU A 102 10.00 -6.39 6.79
CA GLU A 102 10.12 -5.13 7.53
C GLU A 102 10.64 -4.03 6.61
N PHE A 103 10.28 -2.79 6.92
CA PHE A 103 10.64 -1.61 6.14
C PHE A 103 11.35 -0.63 7.04
N HIS A 104 12.60 -0.32 6.71
CA HIS A 104 13.45 0.54 7.53
C HIS A 104 13.97 1.69 6.70
N VAL A 105 14.04 2.88 7.30
CA VAL A 105 14.79 4.02 6.79
C VAL A 105 15.98 4.21 7.72
N ILE A 106 17.18 4.08 7.17
CA ILE A 106 18.42 4.05 7.96
C ILE A 106 19.41 5.09 7.46
N ASN A 107 20.32 5.48 8.34
CA ASN A 107 21.53 6.20 7.99
C ASN A 107 22.72 5.25 8.09
N SER A 108 23.32 4.88 6.95
CA SER A 108 24.44 3.95 6.92
C SER A 108 25.75 4.55 7.43
N GLY A 109 25.86 5.89 7.48
CA GLY A 109 27.03 6.61 7.97
C GLY A 109 27.03 6.85 9.48
N LYS A 110 25.93 6.53 10.16
CA LYS A 110 25.75 6.72 11.62
C LYS A 110 25.42 5.38 12.26
N THR A 111 26.15 5.03 13.32
CA THR A 111 25.99 3.75 13.98
C THR A 111 25.74 3.91 15.48
N THR A 112 24.92 3.00 16.00
CA THR A 112 24.76 2.78 17.44
C THR A 112 26.08 2.32 18.06
N ARG A 113 26.18 2.38 19.40
CA ARG A 113 27.37 1.93 20.16
C ARG A 113 27.86 0.52 19.79
N VAL A 114 26.97 -0.36 19.32
CA VAL A 114 27.28 -1.74 18.95
C VAL A 114 27.46 -1.96 17.44
N GLY A 115 27.48 -0.88 16.64
CA GLY A 115 27.83 -0.93 15.23
C GLY A 115 26.67 -1.09 14.24
N ASN A 116 25.41 -1.13 14.69
CA ASN A 116 24.25 -1.15 13.77
C ASN A 116 23.93 0.26 13.25
N PRO A 117 23.55 0.42 11.97
CA PRO A 117 23.04 1.69 11.44
C PRO A 117 21.89 2.24 12.29
N THR A 118 21.85 3.56 12.49
CA THR A 118 20.69 4.21 13.11
C THR A 118 19.54 4.28 12.12
N GLY A 119 18.30 4.23 12.61
CA GLY A 119 17.15 4.02 11.74
C GLY A 119 15.82 4.04 12.46
N TYR A 120 14.76 4.26 11.68
CA TYR A 120 13.38 4.03 12.08
C TYR A 120 12.77 2.90 11.25
N LYS A 121 11.89 2.12 11.88
CA LYS A 121 11.08 1.10 11.22
C LYS A 121 9.70 1.68 10.91
N ILE A 122 9.28 1.56 9.66
CA ILE A 122 7.90 1.81 9.25
C ILE A 122 7.10 0.53 9.51
N VAL A 123 6.06 0.63 10.34
CA VAL A 123 5.19 -0.49 10.72
C VAL A 123 3.78 -0.21 10.18
N PRO A 124 3.42 -0.74 9.00
CA PRO A 124 2.07 -0.60 8.47
C PRO A 124 1.04 -1.23 9.42
N ARG A 125 -0.12 -0.58 9.57
CA ARG A 125 -1.30 -1.19 10.20
C ARG A 125 -2.14 -1.92 9.14
N ALA A 126 -3.28 -2.46 9.55
CA ALA A 126 -4.26 -3.00 8.63
C ALA A 126 -4.61 -1.96 7.54
N THR A 127 -4.52 -2.39 6.28
CA THR A 127 -4.72 -1.56 5.09
C THR A 127 -5.26 -2.44 3.96
N ALA A 128 -5.75 -1.83 2.89
CA ALA A 128 -6.22 -2.51 1.70
C ALA A 128 -5.36 -2.13 0.46
N ALA A 129 -5.50 -2.93 -0.60
CA ALA A 129 -5.12 -2.54 -1.95
C ALA A 129 -6.36 -2.00 -2.68
N SER A 130 -6.17 -1.14 -3.68
CA SER A 130 -7.26 -0.82 -4.61
C SER A 130 -7.66 -2.06 -5.41
N LEU A 131 -8.97 -2.22 -5.61
CA LEU A 131 -9.57 -3.29 -6.40
C LEU A 131 -10.02 -2.80 -7.78
N LEU A 132 -9.87 -1.50 -8.08
CA LEU A 132 -10.20 -0.94 -9.38
C LEU A 132 -9.21 -1.41 -10.44
N ASP A 133 -9.69 -1.52 -11.68
CA ASP A 133 -8.84 -1.76 -12.83
C ASP A 133 -7.81 -0.62 -12.95
N HIS A 134 -6.56 -0.94 -13.31
CA HIS A 134 -5.50 0.05 -13.41
C HIS A 134 -5.73 1.05 -14.56
N ASP A 135 -6.51 0.68 -15.57
CA ASP A 135 -6.85 1.54 -16.71
C ASP A 135 -8.16 2.33 -16.47
N ASP A 136 -8.83 2.16 -15.32
CA ASP A 136 -10.03 2.92 -14.97
C ASP A 136 -9.65 4.37 -14.59
N PRO A 137 -10.32 5.42 -15.12
CA PRO A 137 -9.97 6.81 -14.83
C PRO A 137 -9.82 7.18 -13.34
N PRO A 138 -10.67 6.75 -12.38
CA PRO A 138 -10.42 7.00 -10.97
C PRO A 138 -9.13 6.35 -10.46
N GLN A 139 -8.77 5.16 -10.94
CA GLN A 139 -7.54 4.48 -10.52
C GLN A 139 -6.29 5.12 -11.12
N MET A 140 -6.34 5.56 -12.38
CA MET A 140 -5.27 6.33 -13.01
C MET A 140 -5.00 7.64 -12.26
N ARG A 141 -6.06 8.37 -11.89
CA ARG A 141 -5.97 9.62 -11.13
C ARG A 141 -5.53 9.40 -9.68
N GLY A 142 -5.90 8.27 -9.10
CA GLY A 142 -5.58 7.84 -7.74
C GLY A 142 -4.40 6.89 -7.64
N ALA A 143 -3.50 6.84 -8.64
CA ALA A 143 -2.49 5.80 -8.79
C ALA A 143 -1.50 5.66 -7.62
N PHE A 144 -1.43 6.65 -6.72
CA PHE A 144 -0.73 6.54 -5.44
C PHE A 144 -1.25 5.37 -4.56
N SER A 145 -2.48 4.89 -4.78
CA SER A 145 -3.05 3.73 -4.08
C SER A 145 -2.59 2.37 -4.64
N ASN A 146 -1.85 2.36 -5.75
CA ASN A 146 -1.35 1.12 -6.39
C ASN A 146 -0.37 0.32 -5.51
N ASN A 147 0.28 0.99 -4.55
CA ASN A 147 1.20 0.38 -3.58
C ASN A 147 0.94 0.95 -2.19
N GLN A 148 1.24 0.17 -1.14
CA GLN A 148 1.09 0.63 0.25
C GLN A 148 2.28 1.48 0.73
N LEU A 149 3.46 1.29 0.16
CA LEU A 149 4.60 2.19 0.37
C LEU A 149 5.24 2.55 -0.96
N TRP A 150 5.73 3.78 -1.02
CA TRP A 150 6.51 4.33 -2.12
C TRP A 150 7.75 4.98 -1.51
N VAL A 151 8.89 4.81 -2.17
CA VAL A 151 10.13 5.49 -1.79
C VAL A 151 10.68 6.15 -3.04
N THR A 152 10.80 7.47 -3.00
CA THR A 152 11.31 8.30 -4.08
C THR A 152 12.49 9.14 -3.57
N PRO A 153 13.46 9.49 -4.44
CA PRO A 153 14.39 10.57 -4.15
C PRO A 153 13.62 11.85 -3.81
N TYR A 154 14.16 12.63 -2.88
CA TYR A 154 13.57 13.91 -2.53
C TYR A 154 13.51 14.84 -3.75
N ASN A 155 12.35 15.44 -3.97
CA ASN A 155 12.17 16.53 -4.90
C ASN A 155 11.21 17.54 -4.28
N LYS A 156 11.65 18.79 -4.13
CA LYS A 156 10.89 19.86 -3.48
C LYS A 156 9.53 20.12 -4.15
N SER A 157 9.37 19.82 -5.44
CA SER A 157 8.09 20.00 -6.15
C SER A 157 7.12 18.81 -6.01
N GLU A 158 7.58 17.63 -5.58
CA GLU A 158 6.81 16.39 -5.54
C GLU A 158 6.09 16.24 -4.17
N GLN A 159 5.04 17.03 -3.96
CA GLN A 159 4.36 17.12 -2.65
C GLN A 159 2.99 16.43 -2.62
N TRP A 160 2.28 16.41 -3.75
CA TRP A 160 0.87 16.01 -3.83
C TRP A 160 0.72 14.71 -4.60
N ALA A 161 0.49 13.58 -3.92
CA ALA A 161 0.53 12.25 -4.57
C ALA A 161 -0.44 12.06 -5.76
N GLY A 162 -1.53 12.83 -5.83
CA GLY A 162 -2.46 12.87 -6.96
C GLY A 162 -2.18 13.95 -8.02
N GLY A 163 -1.09 14.71 -7.86
CA GLY A 163 -0.71 15.87 -8.66
C GLY A 163 -1.11 17.21 -8.04
N LEU A 164 -0.49 18.29 -8.54
CA LEU A 164 -0.76 19.66 -8.06
C LEU A 164 -2.22 20.09 -8.30
N PHE A 165 -2.78 19.71 -9.45
CA PHE A 165 -4.17 19.99 -9.82
C PHE A 165 -4.94 18.68 -10.01
N THR A 166 -5.77 18.33 -9.03
CA THR A 166 -6.46 17.03 -9.00
C THR A 166 -7.87 17.06 -9.61
N TYR A 167 -8.53 18.21 -9.62
CA TYR A 167 -9.86 18.35 -10.22
C TYR A 167 -9.80 18.12 -11.73
N GLN A 168 -10.57 17.16 -12.23
CA GLN A 168 -10.57 16.71 -13.63
C GLN A 168 -9.19 16.31 -14.19
N SER A 169 -8.23 15.93 -13.32
CA SER A 169 -6.93 15.45 -13.77
C SER A 169 -7.05 14.18 -14.61
N HIS A 170 -6.05 13.91 -15.45
CA HIS A 170 -5.96 12.68 -16.25
C HIS A 170 -5.00 11.63 -15.68
N GLY A 171 -4.34 11.93 -14.54
CA GLY A 171 -3.39 11.02 -13.89
C GLY A 171 -1.92 11.19 -14.31
N ASP A 172 -1.62 12.19 -15.15
CA ASP A 172 -0.29 12.40 -15.75
C ASP A 172 0.77 13.01 -14.80
N ASP A 173 0.38 13.46 -13.61
CA ASP A 173 1.25 14.10 -12.61
C ASP A 173 1.10 13.44 -11.23
N THR A 174 0.98 12.11 -11.17
CA THR A 174 0.83 11.39 -9.90
C THR A 174 2.16 10.88 -9.35
N LEU A 175 2.17 10.48 -8.08
CA LEU A 175 3.29 9.78 -7.45
C LEU A 175 3.76 8.58 -8.27
N ALA A 176 2.83 7.84 -8.88
CA ALA A 176 3.17 6.73 -9.75
C ALA A 176 4.03 7.20 -10.94
N VAL A 177 3.64 8.29 -11.61
CA VAL A 177 4.41 8.88 -12.72
C VAL A 177 5.79 9.35 -12.27
N TRP A 178 5.89 10.04 -11.13
CA TRP A 178 7.18 10.52 -10.61
C TRP A 178 8.14 9.38 -10.27
N SER A 179 7.58 8.26 -9.80
CA SER A 179 8.34 7.07 -9.40
C SER A 179 8.97 6.30 -10.59
N GLU A 180 8.50 6.55 -11.81
CA GLU A 180 9.03 5.95 -13.05
C GLU A 180 10.09 6.84 -13.75
N ARG A 181 10.27 8.09 -13.30
CA ARG A 181 11.27 9.02 -13.85
C ARG A 181 12.72 8.64 -13.50
#